data_AF-A0A3F3HZF2-F1
#
_entry.id   AF-A0A3F3HZF2-F1
#
_cell.length_a   1.000
_cell.length_b   1.000
_cell.length_c   1.000
_cell.angle_alpha   90.00
_cell.angle_beta   90.00
_cell.angle_gamma   90.00
#
_symmetry.space_group_name_H-M   'P 1'
#
loop_
_entity.id
_entity.type
_entity.pdbx_description
1 polymer ?
#
loop_
_entity_poly.entity_id
_entity_poly.type
_entity_poly.pdbx_seq_one_letter_code
_entity_poly.pdbx_strand_id
1 'polypeptide(L)'
;MTKPAPELRTKLINKFKRLNYTRKKIDSLYDKNLIVNRDIDFVYDSLFLSAVSYFENFIEELFIELSCDNYSGSSTTKQTQIFPNKPLARKIIFSGKKYVDWFPYDRTTNRAKIFFRDGHTFTNLSVSQKNLINNEILVIRNFIAHRSVHAKKRFNDEIVSLYSLRPNQSKPAKFLRSIYRSHPRQTRFENYLFEMSAISNVLVA
;
A
#
# COMPACT_ATOMS: atom_id res chain seq x y z
N MET A 1 18.67 -10.78 -13.54
CA MET A 1 17.50 -10.75 -14.44
C MET A 1 16.52 -9.69 -13.96
N THR A 2 16.02 -8.84 -14.86
CA THR A 2 14.90 -7.92 -14.61
C THR A 2 13.64 -8.74 -14.38
N LYS A 3 12.79 -8.33 -13.44
CA LYS A 3 11.47 -8.96 -13.25
C LYS A 3 10.45 -8.14 -14.02
N PRO A 4 9.68 -8.73 -14.94
CA PRO A 4 8.65 -7.99 -15.66
C PRO A 4 7.60 -7.46 -14.68
N ALA A 5 7.07 -6.26 -14.92
CA ALA A 5 6.08 -5.59 -14.05
C ALA A 5 4.90 -6.51 -13.62
N PRO A 6 4.33 -7.38 -14.49
CA PRO A 6 3.32 -8.36 -14.09
C PRO A 6 3.77 -9.37 -13.00
N GLU A 7 5.06 -9.75 -12.98
CA GLU A 7 5.60 -10.66 -11.96
C GLU A 7 5.65 -9.99 -10.59
N LEU A 8 6.04 -8.70 -10.54
CA LEU A 8 6.04 -7.92 -9.30
C LEU A 8 4.64 -7.79 -8.71
N ARG A 9 3.64 -7.51 -9.55
CA ARG A 9 2.23 -7.48 -9.12
C ARG A 9 1.76 -8.83 -8.61
N THR A 10 2.11 -9.92 -9.30
CA THR A 10 1.77 -11.28 -8.87
C THR A 10 2.37 -11.60 -7.49
N LYS A 11 3.62 -11.20 -7.25
CA LYS A 11 4.28 -11.33 -5.94
C LYS A 11 3.54 -10.55 -4.85
N LEU A 12 3.12 -9.32 -5.12
CA LEU A 12 2.32 -8.50 -4.19
C LEU A 12 0.99 -9.18 -3.84
N ILE A 13 0.22 -9.61 -4.85
CA ILE A 13 -1.07 -10.29 -4.67
C ILE A 13 -0.91 -11.55 -3.82
N ASN A 14 0.15 -12.33 -4.05
CA ASN A 14 0.43 -13.53 -3.25
C ASN A 14 0.73 -13.20 -1.78
N LYS A 15 1.41 -12.07 -1.51
CA LYS A 15 1.60 -11.59 -0.13
C LYS A 15 0.26 -11.20 0.51
N PHE A 16 -0.60 -10.47 -0.20
CA PHE A 16 -1.93 -10.09 0.29
C PHE A 16 -2.83 -11.31 0.55
N LYS A 17 -2.80 -12.32 -0.32
CA LYS A 17 -3.50 -13.59 -0.07
C LYS A 17 -3.07 -14.25 1.23
N ARG A 18 -1.76 -14.28 1.53
CA ARG A 18 -1.22 -14.82 2.79
C ARG A 18 -1.68 -14.00 4.00
N LEU A 19 -1.68 -12.67 3.91
CA LEU A 19 -2.21 -11.82 4.99
C LEU A 19 -3.69 -12.10 5.25
N ASN A 20 -4.50 -12.25 4.20
CA ASN A 20 -5.92 -12.56 4.34
C ASN A 20 -6.16 -13.97 4.92
N TYR A 21 -5.31 -14.94 4.59
CA TYR A 21 -5.36 -16.26 5.23
C TYR A 21 -5.10 -16.17 6.73
N THR A 22 -4.06 -15.44 7.14
CA THR A 22 -3.75 -15.20 8.56
C THR A 22 -4.90 -14.49 9.26
N ARG A 23 -5.49 -13.45 8.64
CA ARG A 23 -6.69 -12.77 9.17
C ARG A 23 -7.82 -13.77 9.44
N LYS A 24 -8.20 -14.58 8.44
CA LYS A 24 -9.29 -15.58 8.59
C LYS A 24 -9.03 -16.56 9.74
N LYS A 25 -7.78 -17.00 9.90
CA LYS A 25 -7.39 -17.88 11.01
C LYS A 25 -7.59 -17.19 12.36
N ILE A 26 -7.15 -15.94 12.48
CA ILE A 26 -7.25 -15.17 13.72
C ILE A 26 -8.70 -14.84 14.07
N ASP A 27 -9.51 -14.47 13.08
CA ASP A 27 -10.96 -14.28 13.29
C ASP A 27 -11.63 -15.56 13.78
N SER A 28 -11.30 -16.71 13.20
CA SER A 28 -11.83 -17.99 13.67
C SER A 28 -11.44 -18.31 15.12
N LEU A 29 -10.22 -17.96 15.55
CA LEU A 29 -9.81 -18.13 16.95
C LEU A 29 -10.55 -17.17 17.87
N TYR A 30 -10.77 -15.93 17.44
CA TYR A 30 -11.51 -14.93 18.20
C TYR A 30 -12.99 -15.31 18.34
N ASP A 31 -13.63 -15.75 17.26
CA ASP A 31 -15.05 -16.19 17.27
C ASP A 31 -15.26 -17.42 18.17
N LYS A 32 -14.24 -18.26 18.32
CA LYS A 32 -14.23 -19.41 19.25
C LYS A 32 -13.86 -19.03 20.68
N ASN A 33 -13.69 -17.74 20.99
CA ASN A 33 -13.23 -17.23 22.28
C ASN A 33 -11.88 -17.81 22.76
N LEU A 34 -11.01 -18.22 21.82
CA LEU A 34 -9.68 -18.77 22.14
C LEU A 34 -8.61 -17.69 22.30
N ILE A 35 -8.90 -16.48 21.83
CA ILE A 35 -8.05 -15.30 21.99
C ILE A 35 -8.93 -14.10 22.38
N VAL A 36 -8.33 -13.11 23.04
CA VAL A 36 -9.07 -11.93 23.52
C VAL A 36 -8.97 -10.76 22.53
N ASN A 37 -9.78 -9.72 22.75
CA ASN A 37 -9.80 -8.52 21.89
C ASN A 37 -8.41 -7.88 21.69
N ARG A 38 -7.56 -7.90 22.71
CA ARG A 38 -6.19 -7.36 22.62
C ARG A 38 -5.36 -8.09 21.56
N ASP A 39 -5.49 -9.40 21.48
CA ASP A 39 -4.65 -10.24 20.61
C ASP A 39 -5.04 -10.04 19.15
N ILE A 40 -6.34 -10.07 18.86
CA ILE A 40 -6.86 -9.78 17.52
C ILE A 40 -6.59 -8.33 17.11
N ASP A 41 -6.67 -7.36 18.02
CA ASP A 41 -6.32 -5.96 17.73
C ASP A 41 -4.85 -5.86 17.28
N PHE A 42 -3.93 -6.50 18.02
CA PHE A 42 -2.51 -6.52 17.70
C PHE A 42 -2.21 -7.18 16.34
N VAL A 43 -2.90 -8.28 16.03
CA VAL A 43 -2.77 -8.94 14.73
C VAL A 43 -3.22 -8.02 13.61
N TYR A 44 -4.39 -7.39 13.71
CA TYR A 44 -4.91 -6.51 12.65
C TYR A 44 -3.99 -5.34 12.36
N ASP A 45 -3.47 -4.70 13.42
CA ASP A 45 -2.45 -3.65 13.31
C ASP A 45 -1.22 -4.16 12.53
N SER A 46 -0.71 -5.34 12.92
CA SER A 46 0.48 -5.96 12.29
C SER A 46 0.25 -6.38 10.83
N LEU A 47 -0.93 -6.94 10.52
CA LEU A 47 -1.32 -7.31 9.17
C LEU A 47 -1.41 -6.09 8.26
N PHE A 48 -1.97 -4.98 8.77
CA PHE A 48 -2.10 -3.76 8.00
C PHE A 48 -0.74 -3.11 7.73
N LEU A 49 0.13 -2.99 8.75
CA LEU A 49 1.51 -2.50 8.54
C LEU A 49 2.26 -3.35 7.51
N SER A 50 2.09 -4.68 7.57
CA SER A 50 2.70 -5.60 6.60
C SER A 50 2.18 -5.36 5.18
N ALA A 51 0.87 -5.14 5.03
CA ALA A 51 0.26 -4.86 3.73
C ALA A 51 0.82 -3.56 3.11
N VAL A 52 0.88 -2.48 3.89
CA VAL A 52 1.42 -1.20 3.43
C VAL A 52 2.90 -1.33 3.07
N SER A 53 3.69 -2.02 3.91
CA SER A 53 5.12 -2.23 3.62
C SER A 53 5.34 -3.05 2.35
N TYR A 54 4.53 -4.07 2.09
CA TYR A 54 4.59 -4.82 0.82
C TYR A 54 4.21 -3.95 -0.38
N PHE A 55 3.26 -3.04 -0.21
CA PHE A 55 2.84 -2.12 -1.25
C PHE A 55 3.91 -1.05 -1.56
N GLU A 56 4.54 -0.47 -0.54
CA GLU A 56 5.69 0.44 -0.69
C GLU A 56 6.84 -0.24 -1.43
N ASN A 57 7.20 -1.46 -1.00
CA ASN A 57 8.24 -2.22 -1.67
C ASN A 57 7.87 -2.57 -3.12
N PHE A 58 6.59 -2.80 -3.42
CA PHE A 58 6.15 -3.03 -4.79
C PHE A 58 6.38 -1.79 -5.65
N ILE A 59 6.01 -0.59 -5.17
CA ILE A 59 6.23 0.67 -5.88
C ILE A 59 7.72 0.90 -6.10
N GLU A 60 8.55 0.68 -5.07
CA GLU A 60 10.01 0.79 -5.16
C GLU A 60 10.59 -0.11 -6.25
N GLU A 61 10.31 -1.42 -6.16
CA GLU A 61 10.85 -2.39 -7.11
C GLU A 61 10.36 -2.09 -8.52
N LEU A 62 9.08 -1.73 -8.69
CA LEU A 62 8.54 -1.36 -9.99
C LEU A 62 9.28 -0.14 -10.58
N PHE A 63 9.52 0.89 -9.76
CA PHE A 63 10.26 2.07 -10.19
C PHE A 63 11.69 1.72 -10.62
N ILE A 64 12.38 0.90 -9.83
CA ILE A 64 13.74 0.45 -10.13
C ILE A 64 13.77 -0.39 -11.40
N GLU A 65 12.85 -1.36 -11.57
CA GLU A 65 12.78 -2.18 -12.79
C GLU A 65 12.54 -1.30 -14.01
N LEU A 66 11.51 -0.43 -14.00
CA LEU A 66 11.20 0.45 -15.15
C LEU A 66 12.35 1.41 -15.48
N SER A 67 13.14 1.83 -14.50
CA SER A 67 14.29 2.70 -14.74
C SER A 67 15.50 1.98 -15.35
N CYS A 68 15.56 0.66 -15.22
CA CYS A 68 16.65 -0.18 -15.71
C CYS A 68 16.30 -0.97 -16.97
N ASP A 69 15.02 -1.22 -17.20
CA ASP A 69 14.56 -2.07 -18.29
C ASP A 69 14.46 -1.26 -19.59
N ASN A 70 14.83 -1.89 -20.70
CA ASN A 70 14.45 -1.40 -22.02
C ASN A 70 13.02 -1.88 -22.27
N TYR A 71 12.07 -1.37 -21.49
CA TYR A 71 10.69 -1.84 -21.55
C TYR A 71 10.09 -1.48 -22.93
N SER A 72 9.94 -2.48 -23.77
CA SER A 72 9.15 -2.44 -24.99
C SER A 72 7.74 -2.96 -24.69
N GLY A 73 6.99 -2.23 -23.85
CA GLY A 73 5.54 -2.38 -23.83
C GLY A 73 4.96 -2.05 -25.21
N SER A 74 3.80 -2.59 -25.58
CA SER A 74 3.22 -2.52 -26.94
C SER A 74 2.91 -1.12 -27.48
N SER A 75 3.30 -0.05 -26.78
CA SER A 75 3.33 1.30 -27.30
C SER A 75 4.58 1.48 -28.17
N THR A 76 4.39 2.11 -29.33
CA THR A 76 5.40 2.44 -30.34
C THR A 76 6.59 3.29 -29.85
N THR A 77 6.64 3.66 -28.57
CA THR A 77 7.75 4.39 -27.95
C THR A 77 8.53 3.49 -27.00
N LYS A 78 9.68 2.97 -27.48
CA LYS A 78 10.69 2.37 -26.60
C LYS A 78 11.12 3.43 -25.58
N GLN A 79 10.93 3.16 -24.28
CA GLN A 79 11.59 3.96 -23.27
C GLN A 79 13.09 3.71 -23.34
N THR A 80 13.86 4.79 -23.45
CA THR A 80 15.31 4.71 -23.32
C THR A 80 15.62 4.30 -21.89
N GLN A 81 16.34 3.19 -21.73
CA GLN A 81 16.90 2.80 -20.44
C GLN A 81 17.63 3.98 -19.80
N ILE A 82 17.23 4.34 -18.58
CA ILE A 82 17.80 5.46 -17.84
C ILE A 82 19.08 5.00 -17.13
N PHE A 83 19.06 3.79 -16.58
CA PHE A 83 20.18 3.23 -15.84
C PHE A 83 20.61 1.86 -16.37
N PRO A 84 21.91 1.58 -16.46
CA PRO A 84 22.44 0.31 -16.94
C PRO A 84 22.11 -0.88 -16.02
N ASN A 85 21.92 -0.65 -14.72
CA ASN A 85 21.66 -1.70 -13.74
C ASN A 85 20.99 -1.18 -12.46
N LYS A 86 20.34 -2.11 -11.72
CA LYS A 86 19.59 -1.81 -10.50
C LYS A 86 20.43 -1.22 -9.35
N PRO A 87 21.67 -1.70 -9.09
CA PRO A 87 22.52 -1.07 -8.07
C PRO A 87 22.77 0.42 -8.33
N LEU A 88 23.07 0.80 -9.58
CA LEU A 88 23.25 2.20 -9.93
C LEU A 88 21.95 2.99 -9.83
N ALA A 89 20.83 2.43 -10.32
CA ALA A 89 19.52 3.05 -10.19
C ALA A 89 19.17 3.34 -8.71
N ARG A 90 19.34 2.35 -7.83
CA ARG A 90 19.12 2.54 -6.38
C ARG A 90 20.05 3.60 -5.80
N LYS A 91 21.35 3.58 -6.14
CA LYS A 91 22.32 4.59 -5.66
C LYS A 91 21.88 6.01 -6.00
N ILE A 92 21.45 6.24 -7.24
CA ILE A 92 21.03 7.55 -7.73
C ILE A 92 19.67 7.96 -7.14
N ILE A 93 18.66 7.09 -7.27
CA ILE A 93 17.30 7.35 -6.80
C ILE A 93 17.24 7.56 -5.29
N PHE A 94 18.09 6.85 -4.54
CA PHE A 94 18.13 6.98 -3.07
C PHE A 94 18.92 8.22 -2.63
N SER A 95 19.73 8.81 -3.52
CA SER A 95 20.49 10.03 -3.26
C SER A 95 21.28 9.96 -1.95
N GLY A 96 21.97 8.84 -1.72
CA GLY A 96 22.76 8.58 -0.51
C GLY A 96 21.98 8.13 0.72
N LYS A 97 20.65 8.08 0.67
CA LYS A 97 19.82 7.52 1.75
C LYS A 97 19.81 5.99 1.70
N LYS A 98 19.49 5.36 2.84
CA LYS A 98 19.33 3.90 2.94
C LYS A 98 18.00 3.40 2.37
N TYR A 99 16.99 4.28 2.35
CA TYR A 99 15.64 4.00 1.85
C TYR A 99 15.04 5.30 1.31
N VAL A 100 13.99 5.15 0.52
CA VAL A 100 13.24 6.26 -0.09
C VAL A 100 11.81 6.24 0.39
N ASP A 101 11.29 7.42 0.74
CA ASP A 101 9.87 7.57 1.03
C ASP A 101 9.08 7.58 -0.29
N TRP A 102 8.23 6.57 -0.47
CA TRP A 102 7.29 6.46 -1.58
C TRP A 102 5.94 7.12 -1.29
N PHE A 103 5.71 7.50 -0.03
CA PHE A 103 4.51 8.19 0.40
C PHE A 103 4.81 9.47 1.18
N PRO A 104 3.90 10.48 1.18
CA PRO A 104 2.66 10.60 0.40
C PRO A 104 2.87 10.50 -1.11
N TYR A 105 1.86 10.04 -1.84
CA TYR A 105 2.00 9.57 -3.23
C TYR A 105 2.48 10.67 -4.20
N ASP A 106 2.23 11.94 -3.88
CA ASP A 106 2.74 13.08 -4.66
C ASP A 106 4.28 13.09 -4.73
N ARG A 107 4.97 12.58 -3.70
CA ARG A 107 6.42 12.39 -3.75
C ARG A 107 6.83 11.38 -4.81
N THR A 108 6.09 10.29 -4.94
CA THR A 108 6.30 9.28 -5.99
C THR A 108 6.01 9.85 -7.37
N THR A 109 4.91 10.59 -7.54
CA THR A 109 4.59 11.28 -8.79
C THR A 109 5.68 12.28 -9.19
N ASN A 110 6.12 13.14 -8.26
CA ASN A 110 7.16 14.13 -8.53
C ASN A 110 8.49 13.48 -8.87
N ARG A 111 8.86 12.40 -8.16
CA ARG A 111 10.04 11.61 -8.47
C ARG A 111 9.93 10.98 -9.86
N ALA A 112 8.77 10.39 -10.21
CA ALA A 112 8.56 9.77 -11.50
C ALA A 112 8.74 10.76 -12.66
N LYS A 113 8.27 12.01 -12.51
CA LYS A 113 8.45 13.06 -13.53
C LYS A 113 9.90 13.45 -13.79
N ILE A 114 10.80 13.20 -12.85
CA ILE A 114 12.25 13.46 -13.02
C ILE A 114 12.90 12.37 -13.88
N PHE A 115 12.48 11.12 -13.70
CA PHE A 115 13.13 9.97 -14.33
C PHE A 115 12.42 9.52 -15.61
N PHE A 116 11.09 9.60 -15.66
CA PHE A 116 10.28 9.11 -16.77
C PHE A 116 9.60 10.25 -17.52
N ARG A 117 9.54 10.13 -18.85
CA ARG A 117 8.75 11.05 -19.68
C ARG A 117 7.30 11.09 -19.19
N ASP A 118 6.85 12.30 -18.87
CA ASP A 118 5.53 12.60 -18.30
C ASP A 118 5.18 11.84 -17.01
N GLY A 119 6.18 11.25 -16.32
CA GLY A 119 5.98 10.45 -15.10
C GLY A 119 5.49 9.01 -15.33
N HIS A 120 5.18 8.63 -16.58
CA HIS A 120 4.73 7.28 -16.97
C HIS A 120 3.54 6.77 -16.13
N THR A 121 3.44 5.47 -15.91
CA THR A 121 2.37 4.81 -15.14
C THR A 121 2.16 5.38 -13.72
N PHE A 122 3.19 5.98 -13.10
CA PHE A 122 3.09 6.57 -11.76
C PHE A 122 2.23 7.83 -11.69
N THR A 123 1.98 8.50 -12.82
CA THR A 123 1.04 9.64 -12.91
C THR A 123 -0.39 9.22 -13.19
N ASN A 124 -0.64 7.97 -13.59
CA ASN A 124 -1.93 7.49 -14.09
C ASN A 124 -2.96 7.19 -12.99
N LEU A 125 -2.58 7.25 -11.71
CA LEU A 125 -3.53 7.06 -10.62
C LEU A 125 -4.57 8.19 -10.60
N SER A 126 -5.84 7.82 -10.42
CA SER A 126 -6.93 8.77 -10.27
C SER A 126 -6.77 9.61 -8.99
N VAL A 127 -7.47 10.75 -8.93
CA VAL A 127 -7.51 11.58 -7.71
C VAL A 127 -8.04 10.77 -6.52
N SER A 128 -9.06 9.92 -6.72
CA SER A 128 -9.59 9.06 -5.66
C SER A 128 -8.57 8.04 -5.13
N GLN A 129 -7.78 7.42 -6.01
CA GLN A 129 -6.72 6.48 -5.61
C GLN A 129 -5.60 7.19 -4.83
N LYS A 130 -5.20 8.39 -5.26
CA LYS A 130 -4.21 9.20 -4.55
C LYS A 130 -4.72 9.61 -3.16
N ASN A 131 -5.97 10.06 -3.08
CA ASN A 131 -6.61 10.42 -1.81
C ASN A 131 -6.73 9.21 -0.87
N LEU A 132 -7.08 8.04 -1.39
CA LEU A 132 -7.12 6.81 -0.59
C LEU A 132 -5.76 6.50 0.05
N ILE A 133 -4.67 6.60 -0.72
CA ILE A 133 -3.31 6.41 -0.19
C ILE A 133 -3.01 7.46 0.89
N ASN A 134 -3.16 8.74 0.55
CA ASN A 134 -2.68 9.85 1.37
C ASN A 134 -3.51 10.09 2.65
N ASN A 135 -4.82 9.94 2.54
CA ASN A 135 -5.79 10.37 3.56
C ASN A 135 -6.40 9.20 4.33
N GLU A 136 -6.26 7.96 3.84
CA GLU A 136 -6.71 6.79 4.59
C GLU A 136 -5.55 5.87 4.95
N ILE A 137 -4.88 5.29 3.96
CA ILE A 137 -3.86 4.26 4.20
C ILE A 137 -2.73 4.80 5.09
N LEU A 138 -2.21 5.98 4.78
CA LEU A 138 -1.14 6.59 5.56
C LEU A 138 -1.59 7.05 6.95
N VAL A 139 -2.82 7.55 7.09
CA VAL A 139 -3.36 7.96 8.39
C VAL A 139 -3.41 6.76 9.33
N ILE A 140 -3.99 5.65 8.85
CA ILE A 140 -4.11 4.41 9.60
C ILE A 140 -2.71 3.88 9.94
N ARG A 141 -1.81 3.78 8.96
CA ARG A 141 -0.43 3.30 9.16
C ARG A 141 0.32 4.13 10.19
N ASN A 142 0.25 5.46 10.08
CA ASN A 142 0.97 6.35 10.99
C ASN A 142 0.43 6.29 12.41
N PHE A 143 -0.88 6.15 12.58
CA PHE A 143 -1.45 5.97 13.91
C PHE A 143 -1.04 4.64 14.53
N ILE A 144 -1.06 3.54 13.77
CA ILE A 144 -0.58 2.23 14.26
C ILE A 144 0.90 2.31 14.65
N ALA A 145 1.75 2.88 13.79
CA ALA A 145 3.20 2.88 13.96
C ALA A 145 3.69 3.81 15.08
N HIS A 146 3.13 5.01 15.20
CA HIS A 146 3.68 6.05 16.09
C HIS A 146 2.85 6.29 17.35
N ARG A 147 1.54 5.98 17.33
CA ARG A 147 0.60 6.18 18.46
C ARG A 147 0.66 7.57 19.12
N SER A 148 1.17 8.58 18.42
CA SER A 148 1.30 9.95 18.95
C SER A 148 -0.05 10.62 19.06
N VAL A 149 -0.17 11.64 19.92
CA VAL A 149 -1.39 12.46 20.05
C VAL A 149 -1.78 13.06 18.70
N HIS A 150 -0.80 13.53 17.93
CA HIS A 150 -1.02 14.06 16.58
C HIS A 150 -1.58 13.00 15.62
N ALA A 151 -0.99 11.81 15.57
CA ALA A 151 -1.47 10.73 14.69
C ALA A 151 -2.87 10.24 15.10
N LYS A 152 -3.14 10.17 16.40
CA LYS A 152 -4.48 9.85 16.94
C LYS A 152 -5.51 10.88 16.54
N LYS A 153 -5.20 12.17 16.71
CA LYS A 153 -6.10 13.27 16.32
C LYS A 153 -6.40 13.17 14.82
N ARG A 154 -5.37 13.04 14.00
CA ARG A 154 -5.51 12.91 12.55
C ARG A 154 -6.38 11.71 12.13
N PHE A 155 -6.20 10.55 12.79
CA PHE A 155 -7.07 9.38 12.56
C PHE A 155 -8.54 9.65 12.96
N ASN A 156 -8.77 10.33 14.09
CA ASN A 156 -10.13 10.66 14.49
C ASN A 156 -10.80 11.64 13.52
N ASP A 157 -10.06 12.66 13.07
CA ASP A 157 -10.58 13.71 12.21
C ASP A 157 -10.81 13.19 10.77
N GLU A 158 -9.87 12.41 10.22
CA GLU A 158 -9.93 11.96 8.81
C GLU A 158 -10.63 10.60 8.61
N ILE A 159 -10.62 9.71 9.61
CA ILE A 159 -11.19 8.35 9.47
C ILE A 159 -12.46 8.19 10.30
N VAL A 160 -12.39 8.44 11.61
CA VAL A 160 -13.53 8.20 12.51
C VAL A 160 -14.71 9.09 12.13
N SER A 161 -14.45 10.37 11.86
CA SER A 161 -15.47 11.34 11.49
C SER A 161 -16.07 11.05 10.11
N LEU A 162 -15.24 10.67 9.14
CA LEU A 162 -15.68 10.34 7.77
C LEU A 162 -16.66 9.15 7.74
N TYR A 163 -16.42 8.16 8.59
CA TYR A 163 -17.23 6.94 8.64
C TYR A 163 -18.27 6.93 9.78
N SER A 164 -18.45 8.05 10.48
CA SER A 164 -19.37 8.19 11.62
C SER A 164 -19.28 7.04 12.63
N LEU A 165 -18.04 6.61 12.92
CA LEU A 165 -17.81 5.42 13.74
C LEU A 165 -18.14 5.71 15.21
N ARG A 166 -18.62 4.69 15.93
CA ARG A 166 -18.84 4.81 17.37
C ARG A 166 -17.50 5.01 18.10
N PRO A 167 -17.47 5.70 19.25
CA PRO A 167 -16.23 5.92 20.01
C PRO A 167 -15.45 4.64 20.34
N ASN A 168 -16.15 3.52 20.53
CA ASN A 168 -15.52 2.23 20.79
C ASN A 168 -14.79 1.61 19.57
N GLN A 169 -14.94 2.20 18.37
CA GLN A 169 -14.24 1.87 17.12
C GLN A 169 -13.10 2.85 16.80
N SER A 170 -12.75 3.77 17.70
CA SER A 170 -11.68 4.76 17.52
C SER A 170 -10.25 4.17 17.55
N LYS A 171 -10.09 2.87 17.27
CA LYS A 171 -8.81 2.17 17.17
C LYS A 171 -8.64 1.65 15.74
N PRO A 172 -7.44 1.75 15.14
CA PRO A 172 -7.17 1.24 13.80
C PRO A 172 -7.62 -0.21 13.60
N ALA A 173 -7.20 -1.13 14.47
CA ALA A 173 -7.61 -2.53 14.37
C ALA A 173 -9.13 -2.74 14.33
N LYS A 174 -9.87 -2.06 15.20
CA LYS A 174 -11.34 -2.17 15.24
C LYS A 174 -12.00 -1.59 14.00
N PHE A 175 -11.47 -0.48 13.49
CA PHE A 175 -11.89 0.07 12.21
C PHE A 175 -11.63 -0.92 11.07
N LEU A 176 -10.42 -1.47 10.99
CA LEU A 176 -10.03 -2.43 9.96
C LEU A 176 -10.87 -3.73 10.00
N ARG A 177 -11.26 -4.18 11.19
CA ARG A 177 -12.15 -5.34 11.40
C ARG A 177 -13.62 -5.04 11.11
N SER A 178 -14.02 -3.78 11.11
CA SER A 178 -15.41 -3.40 10.86
C SER A 178 -15.89 -3.83 9.48
N ILE A 179 -17.19 -4.08 9.36
CA ILE A 179 -17.83 -4.47 8.11
C ILE A 179 -17.76 -3.29 7.14
N TYR A 180 -17.13 -3.50 6.00
CA TYR A 180 -17.14 -2.59 4.86
C TYR A 180 -18.39 -2.79 4.01
N ARG A 181 -18.69 -4.06 3.70
CA ARG A 181 -19.84 -4.48 2.91
C ARG A 181 -20.48 -5.72 3.55
N SER A 182 -21.80 -5.78 3.60
CA SER A 182 -22.53 -6.89 4.24
C SER A 182 -22.77 -8.09 3.31
N HIS A 183 -22.93 -7.87 2.00
CA HIS A 183 -23.22 -8.92 1.02
C HIS A 183 -22.38 -8.78 -0.27
N PRO A 184 -21.33 -9.59 -0.49
CA PRO A 184 -20.77 -10.55 0.47
C PRO A 184 -20.15 -9.82 1.68
N ARG A 185 -20.10 -10.50 2.83
CA ARG A 185 -19.50 -9.92 4.04
C ARG A 185 -18.00 -9.69 3.81
N GLN A 186 -17.58 -8.43 3.90
CA GLN A 186 -16.20 -8.01 3.69
C GLN A 186 -15.80 -7.01 4.79
N THR A 187 -14.61 -7.20 5.34
CA THR A 187 -14.00 -6.27 6.29
C THR A 187 -13.32 -5.09 5.59
N ARG A 188 -13.10 -3.97 6.29
CA ARG A 188 -12.33 -2.84 5.74
C ARG A 188 -10.89 -3.22 5.40
N PHE A 189 -10.26 -4.09 6.21
CA PHE A 189 -8.96 -4.66 5.89
C PHE A 189 -8.94 -5.31 4.51
N GLU A 190 -9.92 -6.16 4.21
CA GLU A 190 -10.04 -6.80 2.90
C GLU A 190 -10.26 -5.79 1.78
N ASN A 191 -11.02 -4.72 2.04
CA ASN A 191 -11.18 -3.64 1.07
C ASN A 191 -9.85 -2.94 0.78
N TYR A 192 -9.05 -2.58 1.79
CA TYR A 192 -7.74 -1.95 1.55
C TYR A 192 -6.77 -2.85 0.78
N LEU A 193 -6.78 -4.17 1.01
CA LEU A 193 -6.01 -5.11 0.19
C LEU A 193 -6.47 -5.11 -1.27
N PHE A 194 -7.79 -5.08 -1.48
CA PHE A 194 -8.38 -5.00 -2.82
C PHE A 194 -7.99 -3.70 -3.53
N GLU A 195 -8.12 -2.56 -2.86
CA GLU A 195 -7.77 -1.25 -3.41
C GLU A 195 -6.28 -1.13 -3.74
N MET A 196 -5.39 -1.56 -2.85
CA MET A 196 -3.95 -1.60 -3.15
C MET A 196 -3.65 -2.53 -4.34
N SER A 197 -4.40 -3.62 -4.50
CA SER A 197 -4.28 -4.50 -5.67
C SER A 197 -4.77 -3.83 -6.95
N ALA A 198 -5.87 -3.08 -6.89
CA ALA A 198 -6.40 -2.32 -8.02
C ALA A 198 -5.42 -1.22 -8.45
N ILE A 199 -4.85 -0.49 -7.49
CA ILE A 199 -3.80 0.51 -7.76
C ILE A 199 -2.58 -0.15 -8.40
N SER A 200 -2.13 -1.30 -7.87
CA SER A 200 -1.01 -2.03 -8.47
C SER A 200 -1.27 -2.46 -9.91
N ASN A 201 -2.55 -2.68 -10.29
CA ASN A 201 -2.92 -2.99 -11.66
C ASN A 201 -2.75 -1.79 -12.58
N VAL A 202 -3.13 -0.60 -12.13
CA VAL A 202 -2.94 0.65 -12.88
C VAL A 202 -1.45 0.91 -13.08
N LEU A 203 -0.62 0.66 -12.07
CA LEU A 203 0.83 0.90 -12.11
C LEU A 203 1.62 -0.07 -12.99
N VAL A 204 1.05 -1.23 -13.36
CA VAL A 204 1.72 -2.17 -14.27
C VAL A 204 1.14 -2.13 -15.69
N ALA A 205 0.10 -1.32 -15.91
CA ALA A 205 -0.45 -1.04 -17.23
C ALA A 205 0.41 0.03 -17.93
#